data_AF-A0A7K2JFA8-F1
#
_entry.id   AF-A0A7K2JFA8-F1
#
_cell.length_a   1.000
_cell.length_b   1.000
_cell.length_c   1.000
_cell.angle_alpha   90.00
_cell.angle_beta   90.00
_cell.angle_gamma   90.00
#
_symmetry.space_group_name_H-M   'P 1'
#
loop_
_entity.id
_entity.type
_entity.pdbx_description
1 polymer ?
#
loop_
_entity_poly.entity_id
_entity_poly.type
_entity_poly.pdbx_seq_one_letter_code
_entity_poly.pdbx_strand_id
1 'polypeptide(L)'
;MYGLAMLSLGALFSAVRIPGRLVQAVAVSTDPQDIDAVLEEALQGGPVICDVRGPRYYALVPPSVPRTWREAVEDWQSQEVECLGSGTYLGVPVLDAVDFPRRGNGSYWAVPMASAGSLCRPLSVARLVAAGVHALDEARALWPTDAPLTPRLASGTAVASAHENGPPFGVNEGPGPC
;
A
#
# COMPACT_ATOMS: atom_id res chain seq x y z
N MET A 1 33.31 0.55 6.09
CA MET A 1 33.23 1.94 6.55
C MET A 1 32.15 2.60 5.69
N TYR A 2 30.94 2.79 6.22
CA TYR A 2 29.83 3.34 5.43
C TYR A 2 29.80 4.85 5.63
N GLY A 3 30.23 5.59 4.61
CA GLY A 3 30.09 7.04 4.58
C GLY A 3 28.64 7.40 4.33
N LEU A 4 27.87 7.64 5.39
CA LEU A 4 26.56 8.25 5.27
C LEU A 4 26.76 9.76 5.13
N ALA A 5 26.44 10.30 3.96
CA ALA A 5 26.32 11.73 3.80
C ALA A 5 25.00 12.17 4.45
N MET A 6 25.04 13.25 5.22
CA MET A 6 23.83 13.83 5.81
C MET A 6 23.47 15.09 5.04
N LEU A 7 22.23 15.16 4.57
CA LEU A 7 21.68 16.33 3.90
C LEU A 7 20.84 17.13 4.89
N SER A 8 21.25 18.37 5.14
CA SER A 8 20.46 19.33 5.92
C SER A 8 19.26 19.79 5.09
N LEU A 9 18.06 19.61 5.64
CA LEU A 9 16.82 20.10 5.03
C LEU A 9 16.51 21.53 5.49
N GLY A 10 15.66 22.23 4.74
CA GLY A 10 15.14 23.57 5.02
C GLY A 10 15.80 24.73 4.29
N ALA A 11 17.02 24.56 3.79
CA ALA A 11 17.72 25.62 3.03
C ALA A 11 17.56 25.46 1.52
N LEU A 12 18.11 24.37 0.97
CA LEU A 12 18.08 24.07 -0.46
C LEU A 12 17.07 22.98 -0.83
N PHE A 13 16.69 22.17 0.16
CA PHE A 13 15.87 20.99 -0.03
C PHE A 13 14.89 20.85 1.14
N SER A 14 13.71 20.37 0.86
CA SER A 14 12.84 19.71 1.84
C SER A 14 12.62 18.27 1.38
N ALA A 15 12.08 17.43 2.24
CA ALA A 15 11.75 16.05 1.87
C ALA A 15 10.31 15.72 2.27
N VAL A 16 9.57 15.05 1.40
CA VAL A 16 8.27 14.48 1.77
C VAL A 16 8.48 13.02 2.12
N ARG A 17 8.22 12.66 3.37
CA ARG A 17 8.22 11.26 3.84
C ARG A 17 6.88 10.63 3.47
N ILE A 18 6.94 9.63 2.61
CA ILE A 18 5.80 8.86 2.12
C ILE A 18 5.91 7.44 2.68
N PRO A 19 4.91 6.96 3.43
CA PRO A 19 4.84 5.58 3.89
C PRO A 19 4.79 4.59 2.72
N GLY A 20 5.53 3.49 2.84
CA GLY A 20 5.61 2.48 1.79
C GLY A 20 4.27 1.87 1.41
N ARG A 21 3.32 1.77 2.34
CA ARG A 21 1.96 1.29 2.06
C ARG A 21 1.24 2.10 0.97
N LEU A 22 1.46 3.42 0.93
CA LEU A 22 0.83 4.27 -0.08
C LEU A 22 1.44 4.00 -1.46
N VAL A 23 2.78 3.90 -1.50
CA VAL A 23 3.49 3.64 -2.76
C VAL A 23 3.17 2.24 -3.28
N GLN A 24 3.12 1.24 -2.40
CA GLN A 24 2.72 -0.13 -2.73
C GLN A 24 1.28 -0.22 -3.24
N ALA A 25 0.36 0.56 -2.66
CA ALA A 25 -1.03 0.62 -3.12
C ALA A 25 -1.12 1.22 -4.54
N VAL A 26 -0.34 2.26 -4.85
CA VAL A 26 -0.28 2.81 -6.21
C VAL A 26 0.36 1.83 -7.19
N ALA A 27 1.45 1.18 -6.79
CA ALA A 27 2.18 0.24 -7.63
C ALA A 27 1.44 -1.09 -7.82
N VAL A 28 0.45 -1.39 -6.97
CA VAL A 28 -0.20 -2.70 -6.86
C VAL A 28 0.84 -3.82 -6.75
N SER A 29 1.97 -3.52 -6.09
CA SER A 29 3.13 -4.39 -5.98
C SER A 29 3.87 -4.14 -4.69
N THR A 30 4.58 -5.17 -4.24
CA THR A 30 5.55 -5.10 -3.13
C THR A 30 6.97 -5.32 -3.61
N ASP A 31 7.17 -5.57 -4.89
CA ASP A 31 8.50 -5.67 -5.50
C ASP A 31 9.14 -4.27 -5.55
N PRO A 32 10.32 -4.06 -4.95
CA PRO A 32 11.03 -2.79 -5.03
C PRO A 32 11.21 -2.27 -6.45
N GLN A 33 11.45 -3.14 -7.44
CA GLN A 33 11.70 -2.70 -8.82
C GLN A 33 10.45 -2.14 -9.48
N ASP A 34 9.29 -2.75 -9.25
CA ASP A 34 8.01 -2.21 -9.73
C ASP A 34 7.70 -0.87 -9.05
N ILE A 35 7.98 -0.76 -7.75
CA ILE A 35 7.79 0.45 -6.99
C ILE A 35 8.69 1.57 -7.49
N ASP A 36 9.98 1.29 -7.70
CA ASP A 36 10.96 2.25 -8.19
C ASP A 36 10.54 2.80 -9.57
N ALA A 37 10.08 1.92 -10.47
CA ALA A 37 9.57 2.32 -11.79
C ALA A 37 8.31 3.22 -11.70
N VAL A 38 7.36 2.87 -10.82
CA VAL A 38 6.15 3.68 -10.58
C VAL A 38 6.51 5.04 -10.00
N LEU A 39 7.49 5.10 -9.09
CA LEU A 39 7.98 6.36 -8.52
C LEU A 39 8.65 7.21 -9.59
N GLU A 40 9.49 6.63 -10.45
CA GLU A 40 10.15 7.34 -11.54
C GLU A 40 9.12 7.97 -12.49
N GLU A 41 8.11 7.21 -12.90
CA GLU A 41 7.05 7.69 -13.79
C GLU A 41 6.21 8.78 -13.12
N ALA A 42 5.66 8.51 -11.93
CA ALA A 42 4.75 9.42 -11.24
C ALA A 42 5.41 10.74 -10.86
N LEU A 43 6.71 10.71 -10.54
CA LEU A 43 7.49 11.89 -10.14
C LEU A 43 8.29 12.50 -11.29
N GLN A 44 8.17 11.96 -12.51
CA GLN A 44 8.82 12.47 -13.72
C GLN A 44 10.35 12.54 -13.56
N GLY A 45 10.94 11.47 -13.02
CA GLY A 45 12.38 11.38 -12.73
C GLY A 45 12.84 12.21 -11.53
N GLY A 46 11.91 12.64 -10.67
CA GLY A 46 12.24 13.35 -9.44
C GLY A 46 12.92 12.41 -8.41
N PRO A 47 13.97 12.87 -7.71
CA PRO A 47 14.79 12.02 -6.85
C PRO A 47 14.05 11.53 -5.60
N VAL A 48 14.18 10.23 -5.33
CA VAL A 48 13.58 9.56 -4.17
C VAL A 48 14.59 8.67 -3.50
N ILE A 49 14.69 8.82 -2.17
CA ILE A 49 15.48 7.93 -1.32
C ILE A 49 14.52 6.94 -0.65
N CYS A 50 14.83 5.66 -0.69
CA CYS A 50 14.12 4.63 0.06
C CYS A 50 14.93 4.22 1.31
N ASP A 51 14.31 4.25 2.49
CA ASP A 51 14.82 3.62 3.71
C ASP A 51 14.20 2.23 3.87
N VAL A 52 15.01 1.19 3.70
CA VAL A 52 14.59 -0.21 3.70
C VAL A 52 14.15 -0.69 5.09
N ARG A 53 14.57 -0.04 6.19
CA ARG A 53 14.30 -0.53 7.56
C ARG A 53 12.87 -0.29 8.02
N GLY A 54 12.25 0.78 7.53
CA GLY A 54 10.83 1.03 7.67
C GLY A 54 10.42 1.62 6.34
N PRO A 55 9.87 0.83 5.39
CA PRO A 55 9.79 1.17 3.97
C PRO A 55 9.15 2.54 3.82
N ARG A 56 10.02 3.54 3.68
CA ARG A 56 9.68 4.96 3.66
C ARG A 56 10.43 5.56 2.50
N TYR A 57 9.69 6.30 1.70
CA TYR A 57 10.19 6.98 0.53
C TYR A 57 10.29 8.47 0.86
N TYR A 58 11.45 9.05 0.60
CA TYR A 58 11.74 10.46 0.84
C TYR A 58 11.90 11.14 -0.51
N ALA A 59 10.83 11.76 -0.99
CA ALA A 59 10.87 12.56 -2.21
C ALA A 59 11.51 13.92 -1.92
N LEU A 60 12.62 14.23 -2.57
CA LEU A 60 13.30 15.51 -2.37
C LEU A 60 12.59 16.59 -3.17
N VAL A 61 12.14 17.65 -2.50
CA VAL A 61 11.36 18.74 -3.08
C VAL A 61 12.04 20.09 -2.82
N PRO A 62 11.71 21.15 -3.58
CA PRO A 62 12.16 22.49 -3.25
C PRO A 62 11.76 22.91 -1.82
N PRO A 63 12.54 23.78 -1.15
CA PRO A 63 12.32 24.15 0.25
C PRO A 63 11.00 24.94 0.45
N SER A 64 10.57 25.66 -0.59
CA SER A 64 9.35 26.44 -0.61
C SER A 64 8.19 25.62 -1.18
N VAL A 65 7.43 24.96 -0.30
CA VAL A 65 6.19 24.28 -0.71
C VAL A 65 5.04 25.30 -0.87
N PRO A 66 4.22 25.19 -1.93
CA PRO A 66 3.02 26.04 -2.11
C PRO A 66 2.06 25.97 -0.91
N ARG A 67 1.23 27.00 -0.68
CA ARG A 67 0.26 27.00 0.42
C ARG A 67 -0.75 25.85 0.31
N THR A 68 -1.25 25.59 -0.89
CA THR A 68 -2.17 24.48 -1.19
C THR A 68 -1.57 23.11 -0.86
N TRP A 69 -0.25 22.98 -0.94
CA TRP A 69 0.45 21.78 -0.51
C TRP A 69 0.41 21.58 1.01
N ARG A 70 0.57 22.66 1.78
CA ARG A 70 0.55 22.58 3.24
C ARG A 70 -0.80 22.11 3.76
N GLU A 71 -1.88 22.66 3.21
CA GLU A 71 -3.24 22.26 3.55
C GLU A 71 -3.48 20.77 3.25
N ALA A 72 -3.01 20.27 2.10
CA ALA A 72 -3.09 18.85 1.76
C ALA A 72 -2.23 17.96 2.67
N VAL A 73 -1.03 18.40 3.05
CA VAL A 73 -0.16 17.66 3.98
C VAL A 73 -0.78 17.57 5.37
N GLU A 74 -1.45 18.62 5.85
CA GLU A 74 -2.18 18.60 7.12
C GLU A 74 -3.26 17.50 7.12
N ASP A 75 -4.02 17.37 6.03
CA ASP A 75 -5.02 16.31 5.86
C ASP A 75 -4.39 14.90 5.84
N TRP A 76 -3.25 14.77 5.15
CA TRP A 76 -2.52 13.50 5.04
C TRP A 76 -1.68 13.13 6.28
N GLN A 77 -1.63 13.96 7.32
CA GLN A 77 -0.96 13.57 8.57
C GLN A 77 -1.57 12.31 9.18
N SER A 78 -2.89 12.14 9.02
CA SER A 78 -3.61 10.91 9.41
C SER A 78 -3.07 9.66 8.71
N GLN A 79 -2.44 9.83 7.55
CA GLN A 79 -1.84 8.78 6.74
C GLN A 79 -0.33 8.66 6.95
N GLU A 80 0.24 9.35 7.95
CA GLU A 80 1.67 9.37 8.30
C GLU A 80 2.60 10.02 7.25
N VAL A 81 2.03 10.81 6.33
CA VAL A 81 2.77 11.63 5.38
C VAL A 81 3.30 12.88 6.08
N GLU A 82 4.60 13.16 5.97
CA GLU A 82 5.23 14.29 6.66
C GLU A 82 6.11 15.11 5.71
N CYS A 83 6.04 16.44 5.81
CA CYS A 83 6.97 17.33 5.12
C CYS A 83 8.11 17.73 6.05
N LEU A 84 9.30 17.21 5.79
CA LEU A 84 10.52 17.45 6.55
C LEU A 84 11.26 18.68 5.98
N GLY A 85 11.46 19.69 6.84
CA GLY A 85 12.11 20.96 6.47
C GLY A 85 13.25 21.32 7.44
N SER A 86 13.38 22.60 7.75
CA SER A 86 14.46 23.14 8.59
C SER A 86 14.62 22.39 9.92
N GLY A 87 15.87 22.13 10.31
CA GLY A 87 16.21 21.43 11.54
C GLY A 87 16.23 19.91 11.42
N THR A 88 15.88 19.35 10.27
CA THR A 88 15.92 17.92 9.98
C THR A 88 17.14 17.57 9.12
N TYR A 89 17.76 16.42 9.42
CA TYR A 89 18.82 15.85 8.60
C TYR A 89 18.35 14.52 8.01
N LEU A 90 18.61 14.33 6.72
CA LEU A 90 18.30 13.09 6.01
C LEU A 90 19.60 12.38 5.62
N GLY A 91 19.71 11.10 5.94
CA GLY A 91 20.79 10.26 5.45
C GLY A 91 20.63 10.02 3.96
N VAL A 92 21.65 10.38 3.18
CA VAL A 92 21.65 10.26 1.73
C VAL A 92 22.53 9.08 1.30
N PRO A 93 22.03 8.19 0.42
CA PRO A 93 22.85 7.12 -0.12
C PRO A 93 24.02 7.67 -0.93
N VAL A 94 25.06 6.86 -1.10
CA VAL A 94 26.08 7.13 -2.13
C VAL A 94 25.36 7.20 -3.49
N LEU A 95 25.79 8.09 -4.39
CA LEU A 95 25.09 8.37 -5.65
C LEU A 95 24.78 7.12 -6.49
N ASP A 96 25.70 6.15 -6.51
CA ASP A 96 25.56 4.92 -7.30
C ASP A 96 24.75 3.82 -6.59
N ALA A 97 24.24 4.08 -5.39
CA ALA A 97 23.39 3.13 -4.66
C ALA A 97 21.95 3.19 -5.18
N VAL A 98 21.72 2.69 -6.40
CA VAL A 98 20.41 2.67 -7.08
C VAL A 98 19.72 1.31 -7.05
N ASP A 99 20.44 0.26 -6.63
CA ASP A 99 19.88 -1.08 -6.49
C ASP A 99 19.33 -1.29 -5.08
N PHE A 100 18.21 -2.01 -4.97
CA PHE A 100 17.73 -2.51 -3.69
C PHE A 100 18.81 -3.39 -3.03
N PRO A 101 19.23 -3.09 -1.78
CA PRO A 101 20.38 -3.74 -1.18
C PRO A 101 20.12 -5.23 -0.91
N ARG A 102 20.89 -6.13 -1.54
CA ARG A 102 20.81 -7.59 -1.33
C ARG A 102 21.17 -8.04 0.10
N ARG A 103 21.97 -7.24 0.81
CA ARG A 103 22.29 -7.42 2.24
C ARG A 103 22.50 -6.05 2.88
N GLY A 104 21.73 -5.73 3.92
CA GLY A 104 22.05 -4.63 4.82
C GLY A 104 20.90 -3.69 5.17
N ASN A 105 21.15 -2.90 6.20
CA ASN A 105 20.26 -1.91 6.81
C ASN A 105 20.58 -0.52 6.23
N GLY A 106 20.40 -0.33 4.92
CA GLY A 106 20.79 0.89 4.21
C GLY A 106 19.64 1.56 3.48
N SER A 107 19.84 2.83 3.15
CA SER A 107 19.01 3.54 2.17
C SER A 107 19.60 3.42 0.77
N TYR A 108 18.76 3.49 -0.25
CA TYR A 108 19.16 3.53 -1.66
C TYR A 108 18.34 4.59 -2.41
N TRP A 109 18.77 4.95 -3.61
CA TRP A 109 18.04 5.82 -4.52
C TRP A 109 17.01 4.99 -5.30
N ALA A 110 15.74 5.08 -4.89
CA ALA A 110 14.62 4.51 -5.65
C ALA A 110 14.45 5.25 -6.99
N VAL A 111 14.70 6.56 -6.99
CA VAL A 111 14.86 7.35 -8.21
C VAL A 111 16.11 8.20 -8.04
N PRO A 112 17.15 8.05 -8.90
CA PRO A 112 18.39 8.78 -8.76
C PRO A 112 18.22 10.27 -9.06
N MET A 113 19.08 11.09 -8.46
CA MET A 113 19.15 12.51 -8.79
C MET A 113 19.93 12.70 -10.10
N ALA A 114 19.25 13.00 -11.19
CA ALA A 114 19.88 13.21 -12.51
C ALA A 114 20.89 14.38 -12.52
N SER A 115 20.66 15.42 -11.73
CA SER A 115 21.57 16.55 -11.56
C SER A 115 21.31 17.28 -10.24
N ALA A 116 22.32 17.98 -9.73
CA ALA A 116 22.18 18.78 -8.51
C ALA A 116 21.04 19.81 -8.68
N GLY A 117 19.97 19.67 -7.89
CA GLY A 117 18.81 20.55 -7.94
C GLY A 117 17.67 20.08 -8.85
N SER A 118 17.80 18.95 -9.55
CA SER A 118 16.66 18.26 -10.16
C SER A 118 15.83 17.62 -9.05
N LEU A 119 14.78 18.31 -8.61
CA LEU A 119 13.94 17.92 -7.45
C LEU A 119 12.54 17.52 -7.91
N CYS A 120 11.85 16.73 -7.09
CA CYS A 120 10.46 16.38 -7.29
C CYS A 120 9.61 17.66 -7.33
N ARG A 121 8.74 17.75 -8.34
CA ARG A 121 7.72 18.80 -8.38
C ARG A 121 6.72 18.51 -7.24
N PRO A 122 6.44 19.49 -6.34
CA PRO A 122 5.52 19.27 -5.24
C PRO A 122 4.20 18.67 -5.75
N LEU A 123 3.58 19.27 -6.76
CA LEU A 123 2.30 18.80 -7.31
C LEU A 123 2.31 17.33 -7.80
N SER A 124 3.43 16.83 -8.32
CA SER A 124 3.55 15.40 -8.69
C SER A 124 3.52 14.49 -7.46
N VAL A 125 4.21 14.89 -6.39
CA VAL A 125 4.17 14.19 -5.10
C VAL A 125 2.74 14.19 -4.53
N ALA A 126 1.96 15.26 -4.72
CA ALA A 126 0.58 15.35 -4.18
C ALA A 126 -0.29 14.32 -4.84
N ARG A 127 -0.20 14.25 -6.17
CA ARG A 127 -0.96 13.32 -6.98
C ARG A 127 -0.64 11.89 -6.60
N LEU A 128 0.65 11.58 -6.41
CA LEU A 128 1.08 10.26 -5.94
C LEU A 128 0.46 9.92 -4.57
N VAL A 129 0.56 10.84 -3.60
CA VAL A 129 0.01 10.61 -2.25
C VAL A 129 -1.52 10.45 -2.30
N ALA A 130 -2.22 11.35 -2.98
CA ALA A 130 -3.67 11.28 -3.14
C ALA A 130 -4.12 9.97 -3.80
N ALA A 131 -3.42 9.53 -4.85
CA ALA A 131 -3.68 8.25 -5.50
C ALA A 131 -3.48 7.07 -4.56
N GLY A 132 -2.40 7.08 -3.75
CA GLY A 132 -2.15 6.02 -2.77
C GLY A 132 -3.19 5.98 -1.65
N VAL A 133 -3.64 7.14 -1.17
CA VAL A 133 -4.71 7.21 -0.17
C VAL A 133 -6.00 6.64 -0.74
N HIS A 134 -6.37 7.05 -1.95
CA HIS A 134 -7.56 6.54 -2.63
C HIS A 134 -7.52 5.02 -2.82
N ALA A 135 -6.39 4.49 -3.30
CA ALA A 135 -6.20 3.05 -3.50
C ALA A 135 -6.28 2.25 -2.18
N LEU A 136 -5.74 2.78 -1.08
CA LEU A 136 -5.87 2.14 0.23
C LEU A 136 -7.31 2.15 0.75
N ASP A 137 -8.03 3.25 0.56
CA ASP A 137 -9.43 3.35 0.96
C ASP A 137 -10.32 2.39 0.14
N GLU A 138 -10.10 2.28 -1.17
CA GLU A 138 -10.79 1.29 -2.02
C GLU A 138 -10.49 -0.15 -1.58
N ALA A 139 -9.22 -0.48 -1.33
CA ALA A 139 -8.83 -1.81 -0.85
C ALA A 139 -9.49 -2.15 0.50
N ARG A 140 -9.59 -1.15 1.40
CA ARG A 140 -10.28 -1.30 2.69
C ARG A 140 -11.79 -1.48 2.54
N ALA A 141 -12.40 -0.78 1.58
CA ALA A 141 -13.83 -0.91 1.30
C ALA A 141 -14.19 -2.27 0.67
N LEU A 142 -13.30 -2.82 -0.16
CA LEU A 142 -13.48 -4.12 -0.82
C LEU A 142 -13.33 -5.32 0.13
N TRP A 143 -12.66 -5.16 1.28
CA TRP A 143 -12.63 -6.16 2.35
C TRP A 143 -13.13 -5.58 3.68
N PRO A 144 -14.46 -5.58 3.93
CA PRO A 144 -14.98 -5.19 5.24
C PRO A 144 -14.43 -6.16 6.28
N THR A 145 -13.66 -5.66 7.25
CA THR A 145 -13.05 -6.49 8.31
C THR A 145 -14.08 -6.99 9.34
N ASP A 146 -15.39 -6.79 9.13
CA ASP A 146 -16.45 -7.34 9.99
C ASP A 146 -17.61 -7.91 9.17
N ALA A 147 -17.45 -9.14 8.70
CA ALA A 147 -18.59 -10.06 8.63
C ALA A 147 -18.46 -11.00 9.84
N PRO A 148 -19.29 -10.88 10.90
CA PRO A 148 -19.23 -11.82 12.00
C PRO A 148 -19.53 -13.22 11.45
N LEU A 149 -18.59 -14.15 11.67
CA LEU A 149 -18.83 -15.57 11.46
C LEU A 149 -19.92 -16.00 12.45
N THR A 150 -21.17 -15.90 12.03
CA THR A 150 -22.28 -16.48 12.79
C THR A 150 -22.15 -18.00 12.71
N PRO A 151 -22.11 -18.72 13.85
CA PRO A 151 -22.18 -20.17 13.81
C PRO A 151 -23.58 -20.52 13.30
N ARG A 152 -23.65 -21.35 12.24
CA ARG A 152 -24.91 -21.91 11.75
C ARG A 152 -25.59 -22.67 12.90
N LEU A 153 -26.62 -22.07 13.50
CA LEU A 153 -27.59 -22.83 14.26
C LEU A 153 -28.36 -23.69 13.26
N ALA A 154 -28.25 -25.01 13.40
CA ALA A 154 -29.09 -25.95 12.68
C ALA A 154 -30.55 -25.75 13.11
N SER A 155 -31.34 -25.10 12.27
CA SER A 155 -32.80 -25.10 12.38
C SER A 155 -33.36 -26.05 11.33
N GLY A 156 -33.44 -27.33 11.69
CA GLY A 156 -34.27 -28.28 10.97
C GLY A 156 -35.72 -28.11 11.43
N THR A 157 -36.49 -27.28 10.71
CA THR A 157 -37.94 -27.23 10.86
C THR A 157 -38.57 -28.21 9.88
N ALA A 158 -39.49 -29.02 10.41
CA ALA A 158 -40.32 -29.98 9.72
C ALA A 158 -41.06 -29.38 8.50
N VAL A 159 -41.23 -30.20 7.45
CA VAL A 159 -42.36 -30.08 6.53
C VAL A 159 -42.93 -31.47 6.26
N ALA A 160 -44.24 -31.56 6.47
CA ALA A 160 -45.07 -32.74 6.30
C ALA A 160 -45.05 -33.27 4.86
N SER A 161 -45.05 -34.60 4.73
CA SER A 161 -45.42 -35.30 3.49
C SER A 161 -46.69 -36.08 3.75
N ALA A 162 -47.76 -35.71 3.05
CA ALA A 162 -48.98 -36.47 2.92
C ALA A 162 -48.97 -37.14 1.55
N HIS A 163 -48.93 -38.48 1.52
CA HIS A 163 -49.75 -39.26 0.59
C HIS A 163 -49.81 -40.73 1.04
N GLU A 164 -50.99 -41.09 1.52
CA GLU A 164 -51.74 -42.36 1.35
C GLU A 164 -50.99 -43.70 1.30
N ASN A 165 -51.28 -44.57 2.26
CA ASN A 165 -51.24 -46.03 2.07
C ASN A 165 -52.59 -46.63 2.45
N GLY A 166 -53.19 -47.31 1.47
CA GLY A 166 -54.44 -48.07 1.56
C GLY A 166 -54.30 -49.40 2.31
N PRO A 167 -55.35 -50.24 2.26
CA PRO A 167 -55.89 -50.97 3.40
C PRO A 167 -55.23 -52.33 3.70
N PRO A 168 -55.49 -52.93 4.88
CA PRO A 168 -55.00 -54.26 5.23
C PRO A 168 -55.95 -55.36 4.73
N PHE A 169 -55.38 -56.52 4.40
CA PHE A 169 -55.88 -57.91 4.57
C PHE A 169 -55.42 -58.80 3.41
N GLY A 170 -54.98 -60.02 3.73
CA GLY A 170 -55.09 -61.15 2.80
C GLY A 170 -53.82 -61.98 2.54
N VAL A 171 -53.55 -62.89 3.48
CA VAL A 171 -53.05 -64.27 3.33
C VAL A 171 -52.66 -64.86 1.94
N ASN A 172 -51.54 -65.59 2.02
CA ASN A 172 -51.20 -66.93 1.51
C ASN A 172 -50.65 -67.21 0.10
N GLU A 173 -49.54 -67.97 0.19
CA GLU A 173 -49.18 -69.19 -0.53
C GLU A 173 -48.82 -69.15 -2.03
N GLY A 174 -47.54 -69.43 -2.27
CA GLY A 174 -47.19 -70.66 -2.99
C GLY A 174 -46.80 -70.51 -4.46
N PRO A 175 -46.03 -71.47 -5.00
CA PRO A 175 -44.82 -71.16 -5.74
C PRO A 175 -44.87 -71.58 -7.22
N GLY A 176 -43.85 -71.18 -7.98
CA GLY A 176 -43.36 -71.99 -9.10
C GLY A 176 -43.17 -71.23 -10.42
N PRO A 177 -41.96 -71.25 -11.01
CA PRO A 177 -41.67 -70.63 -12.29
C PRO A 177 -41.86 -71.62 -13.45
N CYS A 178 -42.08 -71.08 -14.66
CA CYS A 178 -41.51 -71.48 -15.95
C CYS A 178 -41.77 -70.34 -16.96
#